data_AF-A0A2T4J5J2-F1
#
_entry.id   AF-A0A2T4J5J2-F1
#
_cell.length_a   1.000
_cell.length_b   1.000
_cell.length_c   1.000
_cell.angle_alpha   90.00
_cell.angle_beta   90.00
_cell.angle_gamma   90.00
#
_symmetry.space_group_name_H-M   'P 1'
#
loop_
_entity.id
_entity.type
_entity.pdbx_description
1 polymer ?
#
loop_
_entity_poly.entity_id
_entity_poly.type
_entity_poly.pdbx_seq_one_letter_code
_entity_poly.pdbx_strand_id
1 'polypeptide(L)'
;MDDTQLSGDGQTLGTPGEVFTTFLKLGLTSFGGPIAHLGYFREELVNRRKWLSDHAYADLVALCQFLPGPASSQVGFALGMMRAGWLGALAAFTAFTLPSALALLVFAMTAASIAGPIGTGALHG
;
A
#
# COMPACT_ATOMS: atom_id res chain seq x y z
N MET A 1 5.24 24.30 34.68
CA MET A 1 4.92 23.02 34.04
C MET A 1 3.93 23.34 32.94
N ASP A 2 4.46 23.64 31.76
CA ASP A 2 3.70 23.96 30.56
C ASP A 2 3.50 22.66 29.77
N ASP A 3 2.42 21.92 30.06
CA ASP A 3 2.08 20.65 29.41
C ASP A 3 0.91 20.84 28.40
N THR A 4 0.92 21.90 27.58
CA THR A 4 -0.18 22.14 26.61
C THR A 4 0.30 22.68 25.26
N GLN A 5 1.34 22.07 24.71
CA GLN A 5 1.64 22.14 23.27
C GLN A 5 1.91 20.74 22.68
N LEU A 6 0.92 19.86 22.75
CA LEU A 6 0.79 18.80 21.75
C LEU A 6 0.14 19.45 20.53
N SER A 7 0.95 20.08 19.68
CA SER A 7 0.56 20.49 18.34
C SER A 7 0.14 19.23 17.58
N GLY A 8 -1.16 18.95 17.58
CA GLY A 8 -1.74 18.04 16.61
C GLY A 8 -1.51 18.64 15.24
N ASP A 9 -0.58 18.07 14.48
CA ASP A 9 -0.39 18.38 13.07
C ASP A 9 -1.78 18.36 12.41
N GLY A 10 -2.19 19.50 11.85
CA GLY A 10 -3.51 19.71 11.26
C GLY A 10 -3.69 18.89 9.98
N GLN A 11 -3.76 17.58 10.13
CA GLN A 11 -4.05 16.61 9.09
C GLN A 11 -5.50 16.83 8.66
N THR A 12 -5.71 17.40 7.48
CA THR A 12 -7.05 17.51 6.92
C THR A 12 -7.58 16.09 6.69
N LEU A 13 -8.70 15.74 7.34
CA LEU A 13 -9.34 14.44 7.15
C LEU A 13 -9.74 14.28 5.67
N GLY A 14 -9.30 13.19 5.06
CA GLY A 14 -9.64 12.81 3.69
C GLY A 14 -10.89 11.93 3.63
N THR A 15 -11.19 11.44 2.43
CA THR A 15 -12.30 10.50 2.22
C THR A 15 -11.77 9.09 1.92
N PRO A 16 -12.52 8.02 2.29
CA PRO A 16 -12.13 6.66 1.92
C PRO A 16 -11.97 6.46 0.41
N GLY A 17 -12.74 7.19 -0.42
CA GLY A 17 -12.61 7.15 -1.88
C GLY A 17 -11.29 7.77 -2.39
N GLU A 18 -10.82 8.84 -1.75
CA GLU A 18 -9.50 9.41 -2.03
C GLU A 18 -8.39 8.40 -1.69
N VAL A 19 -8.53 7.73 -0.55
CA VAL A 19 -7.60 6.67 -0.12
C VAL A 19 -7.62 5.51 -1.12
N PHE A 20 -8.80 4.98 -1.44
CA PHE A 20 -8.96 3.86 -2.37
C PHE A 20 -8.31 4.15 -3.73
N THR A 21 -8.63 5.28 -4.36
CA THR A 21 -8.09 5.63 -5.68
C THR A 21 -6.57 5.80 -5.67
N THR A 22 -6.02 6.36 -4.58
CA THR A 22 -4.57 6.54 -4.40
C THR A 22 -3.86 5.20 -4.21
N PHE A 23 -4.36 4.35 -3.32
CA PHE A 23 -3.77 3.03 -3.06
C PHE A 23 -4.00 2.05 -4.20
N LEU A 24 -5.05 2.22 -5.02
CA LEU A 24 -5.27 1.43 -6.23
C LEU A 24 -4.17 1.71 -7.26
N LYS A 25 -3.87 3.00 -7.50
CA LYS A 25 -2.73 3.40 -8.33
C LYS A 25 -1.44 2.79 -7.80
N LEU A 26 -1.19 2.91 -6.50
CA LEU A 26 0.02 2.36 -5.89
C LEU A 26 0.08 0.84 -5.99
N GLY A 27 -1.04 0.12 -5.83
CA GLY A 27 -1.11 -1.34 -6.00
C GLY A 27 -0.83 -1.80 -7.43
N LEU A 28 -1.13 -0.95 -8.42
CA LEU A 28 -0.83 -1.21 -9.83
C LEU A 28 0.61 -0.83 -10.23
N THR A 29 1.28 0.05 -9.48
CA THR A 29 2.60 0.60 -9.87
C THR A 29 3.76 0.22 -8.95
N SER A 30 3.50 -0.30 -7.75
CA SER A 30 4.55 -0.61 -6.79
C SER A 30 5.14 -1.99 -7.06
N PHE A 31 6.29 -2.02 -7.73
CA PHE A 31 7.08 -3.23 -7.97
C PHE A 31 8.47 -3.10 -7.32
N GLY A 32 9.21 -4.21 -7.19
CA GLY A 32 10.58 -4.18 -6.66
C GLY A 32 10.70 -4.45 -5.15
N GLY A 33 9.63 -4.94 -4.50
CA GLY A 33 9.67 -5.42 -3.13
C GLY A 33 9.41 -4.35 -2.05
N PRO A 34 9.50 -4.71 -0.76
CA PRO A 34 9.00 -3.88 0.34
C PRO A 34 9.65 -2.50 0.43
N ILE A 35 10.97 -2.39 0.23
CA ILE A 35 11.68 -1.11 0.27
C ILE A 35 11.20 -0.18 -0.86
N ALA A 36 10.99 -0.74 -2.06
CA ALA A 36 10.46 0.02 -3.18
C ALA A 36 9.03 0.51 -2.89
N HIS A 37 8.16 -0.34 -2.33
CA HIS A 37 6.80 0.06 -1.94
C HIS A 37 6.80 1.25 -0.98
N LEU A 38 7.67 1.24 0.03
CA LEU A 38 7.83 2.37 0.95
C LEU A 38 8.35 3.63 0.23
N GLY A 39 9.22 3.49 -0.78
CA GLY A 39 9.62 4.60 -1.65
C GLY A 39 8.44 5.18 -2.43
N TYR A 40 7.61 4.34 -3.05
CA TYR A 40 6.42 4.76 -3.80
C TYR A 40 5.39 5.46 -2.91
N PHE A 41 5.18 4.96 -1.68
CA PHE A 41 4.27 5.57 -0.71
C PHE A 41 4.75 6.95 -0.30
N ARG A 42 6.04 7.09 0.02
CA ARG A 42 6.64 8.39 0.35
C ARG A 42 6.46 9.39 -0.79
N GLU A 43 6.79 8.98 -2.02
CA GLU A 43 6.66 9.85 -3.18
C GLU A 43 5.21 10.32 -3.40
N GLU A 44 4.24 9.40 -3.38
CA GLU A 44 2.85 9.76 -3.64
C GLU A 44 2.22 10.54 -2.47
N LEU A 45 2.45 10.12 -1.23
CA LEU A 45 1.71 10.62 -0.06
C LEU A 45 2.39 11.79 0.64
N VAL A 46 3.72 11.86 0.63
CA VAL A 46 4.50 12.97 1.21
C VAL A 46 4.76 14.03 0.13
N ASN A 47 5.42 13.66 -0.97
CA ASN A 47 5.89 14.66 -1.94
C ASN A 47 4.76 15.21 -2.82
N ARG A 48 3.95 14.32 -3.42
CA ARG A 48 2.90 14.72 -4.37
C ARG A 48 1.64 15.23 -3.68
N ARG A 49 1.08 14.44 -2.75
CA ARG A 49 -0.21 14.76 -2.10
C ARG A 49 -0.09 15.54 -0.81
N LYS A 50 1.08 15.52 -0.17
CA LYS A 50 1.33 16.20 1.12
C LYS A 50 0.31 15.82 2.19
N TRP A 51 -0.09 14.54 2.23
CA TRP A 51 -0.95 14.03 3.29
C TRP A 51 -0.22 14.09 4.62
N LEU A 52 1.06 13.73 4.67
CA LEU A 52 1.87 13.76 5.88
C LEU A 52 3.28 14.29 5.61
N SER A 53 3.93 14.75 6.67
CA SER A 53 5.32 15.21 6.62
C SER A 53 6.29 14.05 6.44
N ASP A 54 7.50 14.36 5.97
CA ASP A 54 8.55 13.35 5.80
C ASP A 54 8.95 12.69 7.12
N HIS A 55 8.96 13.48 8.21
CA HIS A 55 9.28 13.00 9.54
C HIS A 55 8.19 12.04 10.07
N ALA A 56 6.92 12.43 9.96
CA ALA A 56 5.81 11.56 10.34
C ALA A 56 5.78 10.24 9.53
N TYR A 57 6.16 10.30 8.24
CA TYR A 57 6.29 9.10 7.42
C TYR A 57 7.43 8.20 7.89
N ALA A 58 8.61 8.77 8.20
CA ALA A 58 9.76 8.03 8.69
C ALA A 58 9.48 7.34 10.04
N ASP A 59 8.83 8.05 10.97
CA ASP A 59 8.41 7.50 12.27
C ASP A 59 7.41 6.36 12.10
N LEU A 60 6.44 6.52 11.19
CA LEU A 60 5.47 5.48 10.89
C LEU A 60 6.14 4.22 10.31
N VAL A 61 7.09 4.40 9.38
CA VAL A 61 7.86 3.30 8.81
C VAL A 61 8.68 2.60 9.90
N ALA A 62 9.37 3.35 10.76
CA ALA A 62 10.14 2.80 11.86
C ALA A 62 9.26 1.96 12.82
N LEU A 63 8.07 2.48 13.16
CA LEU A 63 7.10 1.78 13.99
C LEU A 63 6.64 0.47 13.33
N CYS A 64 6.24 0.51 12.06
CA CYS A 64 5.78 -0.69 11.34
C CYS A 64 6.88 -1.72 11.11
N GLN A 65 8.16 -1.30 11.05
CA GLN A 65 9.30 -2.21 10.95
C GLN A 65 9.64 -2.88 12.30
N PHE A 66 9.30 -2.23 13.41
CA PHE A 66 9.42 -2.82 14.74
C PHE A 66 8.36 -3.90 14.99
N LEU A 67 7.18 -3.76 14.39
CA LEU A 67 6.07 -4.68 14.55
C LEU A 67 6.21 -5.94 13.66
N PRO A 68 5.78 -7.12 14.13
CA PRO A 68 5.83 -8.34 13.35
C PRO A 68 4.90 -8.27 12.13
N GLY A 69 5.44 -8.55 10.95
CA GLY A 69 4.68 -8.69 9.71
C GLY A 69 5.24 -7.87 8.54
N PRO A 70 4.58 -7.89 7.37
CA PRO A 70 5.06 -7.19 6.19
C PRO A 70 4.93 -5.67 6.35
N ALA A 71 6.05 -4.96 6.52
CA ALA A 71 6.03 -3.53 6.81
C ALA A 71 5.29 -2.69 5.75
N SER A 72 5.40 -3.00 4.45
CA SER A 72 4.67 -2.25 3.42
C SER A 72 3.15 -2.31 3.61
N SER A 73 2.58 -3.47 3.95
CA SER A 73 1.15 -3.62 4.22
C SER A 73 0.75 -2.90 5.51
N GLN A 74 1.57 -2.98 6.55
CA GLN A 74 1.33 -2.29 7.81
C GLN A 74 1.31 -0.76 7.62
N VAL A 75 2.32 -0.21 6.94
CA VAL A 75 2.42 1.22 6.63
C VAL A 75 1.24 1.66 5.77
N GLY A 76 0.89 0.91 4.72
CA GLY A 76 -0.26 1.23 3.87
C GLY A 76 -1.59 1.27 4.63
N PHE A 77 -1.82 0.29 5.51
CA PHE A 77 -3.01 0.23 6.36
C PHE A 77 -3.07 1.42 7.33
N ALA A 78 -1.96 1.73 7.99
CA ALA A 78 -1.87 2.85 8.93
C ALA A 78 -2.05 4.21 8.23
N LEU A 79 -1.47 4.41 7.05
CA LEU A 79 -1.67 5.61 6.23
C LEU A 79 -3.14 5.80 5.84
N GLY A 80 -3.81 4.71 5.43
CA GLY A 80 -5.25 4.73 5.18
C GLY A 80 -6.06 5.10 6.42
N MET A 81 -5.68 4.53 7.58
CA MET A 81 -6.29 4.83 8.87
C MET A 81 -6.13 6.30 9.26
N MET A 82 -4.93 6.85 9.13
CA MET A 82 -4.64 8.25 9.45
C MET A 82 -5.40 9.21 8.54
N ARG A 83 -5.58 8.86 7.26
CA ARG A 83 -6.25 9.73 6.29
C ARG A 83 -7.77 9.73 6.39
N ALA A 84 -8.41 8.57 6.60
CA ALA A 84 -9.87 8.44 6.56
C ALA A 84 -10.44 7.41 7.56
N GLY A 85 -9.75 7.17 8.67
CA GLY A 85 -10.17 6.25 9.73
C GLY A 85 -10.21 4.78 9.28
N TRP A 86 -10.98 3.95 9.98
CA TRP A 86 -11.08 2.50 9.69
C TRP A 86 -11.49 2.21 8.24
N LEU A 87 -12.40 3.01 7.66
CA LEU A 87 -12.79 2.87 6.26
C LEU A 87 -11.64 3.20 5.31
N GLY A 88 -10.81 4.19 5.64
CA GLY A 88 -9.57 4.46 4.93
C GLY A 88 -8.57 3.30 5.01
N ALA A 89 -8.44 2.67 6.18
CA ALA A 89 -7.56 1.51 6.35
C ALA A 89 -7.98 0.32 5.47
N LEU A 90 -9.28 -0.02 5.48
CA LEU A 90 -9.84 -1.05 4.59
C LEU A 90 -9.70 -0.67 3.11
N ALA A 91 -9.96 0.59 2.76
CA ALA A 91 -9.80 1.08 1.40
C ALA A 91 -8.36 0.96 0.90
N ALA A 92 -7.38 1.35 1.72
CA ALA A 92 -5.96 1.23 1.39
C ALA A 92 -5.54 -0.23 1.19
N PHE A 93 -5.90 -1.10 2.14
CA PHE A 93 -5.56 -2.52 2.09
C PHE A 93 -6.14 -3.22 0.86
N THR A 94 -7.44 -3.05 0.63
CA THR A 94 -8.12 -3.67 -0.52
C THR A 94 -7.57 -3.14 -1.83
N ALA A 95 -7.45 -1.82 -1.99
CA ALA A 95 -6.96 -1.22 -3.23
C ALA A 95 -5.50 -1.60 -3.55
N PHE A 96 -4.66 -1.78 -2.54
CA PHE A 96 -3.26 -2.17 -2.74
C PHE A 96 -3.10 -3.66 -3.05
N THR A 97 -3.89 -4.54 -2.43
CA THR A 97 -3.74 -6.00 -2.56
C THR A 97 -4.56 -6.62 -3.70
N LEU A 98 -5.74 -6.07 -3.96
CA LEU A 98 -6.71 -6.65 -4.90
C LEU A 98 -6.22 -6.73 -6.34
N PRO A 99 -5.48 -5.75 -6.91
CA PRO A 99 -4.94 -5.85 -8.27
C PRO A 99 -4.05 -7.07 -8.47
N SER A 100 -3.11 -7.31 -7.54
CA SER A 100 -2.22 -8.47 -7.58
C SER A 100 -2.97 -9.78 -7.39
N ALA A 101 -3.94 -9.81 -6.48
CA ALA A 101 -4.79 -11.00 -6.27
C ALA A 101 -5.60 -11.34 -7.53
N LEU A 102 -6.18 -10.33 -8.20
CA LEU A 102 -6.89 -10.52 -9.46
C LEU A 102 -5.95 -10.98 -10.58
N ALA A 103 -4.75 -10.39 -10.69
CA ALA A 103 -3.78 -10.80 -11.69
C ALA A 103 -3.37 -12.27 -11.50
N LEU A 104 -3.12 -12.70 -10.26
CA LEU A 104 -2.81 -14.09 -9.93
C LEU A 104 -4.00 -15.03 -10.17
N LEU A 105 -5.23 -14.60 -9.86
CA LEU A 105 -6.43 -15.39 -10.13
C LEU A 105 -6.65 -15.59 -11.63
N VAL A 106 -6.54 -14.52 -12.42
CA VAL A 106 -6.61 -14.58 -13.89
C VAL A 106 -5.52 -15.49 -14.42
N PHE A 107 -4.28 -15.33 -13.95
CA PHE A 107 -3.17 -16.20 -14.32
C PHE A 107 -3.44 -17.68 -13.97
N ALA A 108 -3.98 -17.97 -12.79
CA ALA A 108 -4.28 -19.34 -12.40
C ALA A 108 -5.37 -19.98 -13.28
N MET A 109 -6.44 -19.22 -13.60
CA MET A 109 -7.50 -19.69 -14.49
C MET A 109 -7.01 -19.92 -15.93
N THR A 110 -6.16 -19.03 -16.44
CA THR A 110 -5.63 -19.17 -17.80
C THR A 110 -4.53 -20.21 -17.87
N ALA A 111 -3.63 -20.31 -16.90
CA ALA A 111 -2.56 -21.30 -16.87
C ALA A 111 -3.11 -22.74 -16.95
N ALA A 112 -4.25 -23.02 -16.30
CA ALA A 112 -4.92 -24.32 -16.39
C ALA A 112 -5.41 -24.66 -17.82
N SER A 113 -5.68 -23.64 -18.66
CA SER A 113 -6.03 -23.82 -20.07
C SER A 113 -4.82 -23.96 -21.01
N ILE A 114 -3.60 -23.68 -20.52
CA ILE A 114 -2.34 -23.85 -21.27
C ILE A 114 -1.79 -25.28 -21.11
N ALA A 115 -2.68 -26.26 -20.93
CA ALA A 115 -2.35 -27.68 -21.04
C ALA A 115 -2.39 -28.11 -22.53
N GLY A 116 -1.48 -27.56 -23.32
CA GLY A 116 -1.29 -27.90 -24.74
C GLY A 116 0.19 -28.09 -25.07
N PRO A 117 0.53 -28.47 -26.33
CA PRO A 117 1.91 -28.77 -26.75
C PRO A 117 2.94 -27.67 -26.42
N ILE A 118 2.49 -26.42 -26.33
CA ILE A 118 3.30 -25.25 -25.97
C ILE A 118 3.67 -25.25 -24.47
N GLY A 119 2.78 -25.71 -23.59
CA GLY A 119 3.01 -25.81 -22.15
C GLY A 119 3.92 -26.99 -21.78
N THR A 120 3.78 -28.13 -22.47
CA THR A 120 4.71 -29.27 -22.29
C THR A 120 6.10 -29.00 -22.85
N GLY A 121 6.22 -28.26 -23.96
CA GLY A 121 7.51 -27.82 -24.50
C GLY A 121 8.29 -26.93 -23.51
N ALA A 122 7.64 -25.90 -22.97
CA ALA A 122 8.26 -25.00 -22.00
C ALA A 122 8.66 -25.67 -20.66
N LEU A 123 8.00 -26.79 -20.29
CA LEU A 123 8.32 -27.54 -19.07
C LEU A 123 9.46 -28.56 -19.25
N HIS A 124 9.78 -28.95 -20.49
CA HIS A 124 10.85 -29.91 -20.79
C HIS A 124 12.08 -29.27 -21.46
N GLY A 125 12.00 -28.00 -21.85
CA GLY A 125 13.09 -27.23 -22.47
C GLY A 125 12.75 -26.74 -23.86
#